data_AF-A0AA87U3X4-F1
#
_entry.id   AF-A0AA87U3X4-F1
#
_cell.length_a   1.000
_cell.length_b   1.000
_cell.length_c   1.000
_cell.angle_alpha   90.00
_cell.angle_beta   90.00
_cell.angle_gamma   90.00
#
_symmetry.space_group_name_H-M   'P 1'
#
loop_
_entity.id
_entity.type
_entity.pdbx_description
1 polymer ?
#
loop_
_entity_poly.entity_id
_entity_poly.type
_entity_poly.pdbx_seq_one_letter_code
_entity_poly.pdbx_strand_id
1 'polypeptide(L)'
;MLRARRDSLGGAASKAIPSLGEVEGRMMVLELIALTALTRLMRLHDVGARADLMKAMRHAIDRKCHDARLCGTDTQSAETYAEELLACAQEQSIDLEEARKHA
;
A
#
# COMPACT_ATOMS: atom_id res chain seq x y z
N MET A 1 -31.51 -6.24 -6.17
CA MET A 1 -30.10 -6.63 -6.40
C MET A 1 -29.96 -7.15 -7.82
N LEU A 2 -29.27 -6.42 -8.69
CA LEU A 2 -28.90 -6.92 -10.01
C LEU A 2 -27.83 -8.01 -9.83
N ARG A 3 -28.28 -9.27 -9.72
CA ARG A 3 -27.40 -10.42 -9.96
C ARG A 3 -27.14 -10.48 -11.47
N ALA A 4 -26.25 -9.62 -11.95
CA ALA A 4 -25.61 -9.86 -13.24
C ALA A 4 -24.91 -11.22 -13.09
N ARG A 5 -25.47 -12.22 -13.76
CA ARG A 5 -24.81 -13.51 -14.00
C ARG A 5 -23.48 -13.12 -14.65
N ARG A 6 -22.41 -13.12 -13.86
CA ARG A 6 -21.09 -12.74 -14.33
C ARG A 6 -20.74 -13.76 -15.38
N ASP A 7 -20.78 -13.30 -16.61
CA ASP A 7 -20.30 -13.98 -17.78
C ASP A 7 -19.03 -14.75 -17.42
N SER A 8 -19.16 -16.07 -17.37
CA SER A 8 -18.06 -16.99 -17.55
C SER A 8 -17.57 -16.83 -19.00
N LEU A 9 -17.07 -15.65 -19.36
CA LEU A 9 -16.50 -15.41 -20.67
C LEU A 9 -15.11 -15.98 -20.63
N GLY A 10 -15.03 -17.21 -21.13
CA GLY A 10 -13.80 -17.95 -21.34
C GLY A 10 -12.72 -17.06 -21.96
N GLY A 11 -11.66 -16.89 -21.19
CA GLY A 11 -10.42 -16.23 -21.56
C GLY A 11 -9.36 -16.65 -20.54
N ALA A 12 -8.08 -16.47 -20.87
CA ALA A 12 -7.02 -16.63 -19.88
C ALA A 12 -7.37 -15.81 -18.63
N ALA A 13 -6.97 -16.27 -17.43
CA ALA A 13 -7.27 -15.61 -16.14
C ALA A 13 -6.94 -14.10 -16.09
N SER A 14 -6.20 -13.57 -17.08
CA SER A 14 -5.91 -12.16 -17.28
C SER A 14 -7.01 -11.34 -18.00
N LYS A 15 -8.09 -11.95 -18.50
CA LYS A 15 -9.08 -11.28 -19.39
C LYS A 15 -10.49 -11.10 -18.80
N ALA A 16 -10.80 -11.73 -17.67
CA ALA A 16 -12.06 -11.49 -16.97
C ALA A 16 -11.95 -10.22 -16.11
N ILE A 17 -13.01 -9.39 -16.08
CA ILE A 17 -13.10 -8.29 -15.12
C ILE A 17 -13.11 -8.92 -13.72
N PRO A 18 -12.14 -8.60 -12.85
CA PRO A 18 -12.04 -9.23 -11.54
C PRO A 18 -13.26 -8.87 -10.70
N SER A 19 -13.68 -9.81 -9.87
CA SER A 19 -14.67 -9.55 -8.83
C SER A 19 -14.11 -8.62 -7.75
N LEU A 20 -15.01 -7.93 -7.03
CA LEU A 20 -14.60 -7.07 -5.92
C LEU A 20 -13.75 -7.84 -4.88
N GLY A 21 -14.15 -9.07 -4.53
CA GLY A 21 -13.38 -9.90 -3.60
C GLY A 21 -12.00 -10.32 -4.13
N GLU A 22 -11.85 -10.50 -5.45
CA GLU A 22 -10.52 -10.73 -6.06
C GLU A 22 -9.65 -9.48 -6.02
N VAL A 23 -10.22 -8.30 -6.19
CA VAL A 23 -9.50 -7.02 -6.05
C VAL A 23 -9.07 -6.81 -4.60
N GLU A 24 -9.99 -6.97 -3.65
CA GLU A 24 -9.71 -6.85 -2.21
C GLU A 24 -8.61 -7.82 -1.78
N GLY A 25 -8.69 -9.10 -2.17
CA GLY A 25 -7.67 -10.10 -1.85
C GLY A 25 -6.28 -9.72 -2.40
N ARG A 26 -6.21 -9.15 -3.60
CA ARG A 26 -4.94 -8.66 -4.17
C ARG A 26 -4.41 -7.45 -3.41
N MET A 27 -5.28 -6.51 -3.04
CA MET A 27 -4.90 -5.33 -2.26
C MET A 27 -4.35 -5.71 -0.88
N MET A 28 -5.01 -6.63 -0.17
CA MET A 28 -4.53 -7.12 1.14
C MET A 28 -3.13 -7.74 1.07
N VAL A 29 -2.85 -8.54 0.04
CA VAL A 29 -1.52 -9.16 -0.15
C VAL A 29 -0.48 -8.09 -0.46
N LEU A 30 -0.80 -7.12 -1.31
CA LEU A 30 0.11 -6.01 -1.62
C LEU A 30 0.41 -5.15 -0.38
N GLU A 31 -0.60 -4.88 0.45
CA GLU A 31 -0.44 -4.15 1.71
C GLU A 31 0.50 -4.89 2.67
N LEU A 32 0.29 -6.20 2.87
CA LEU A 32 1.16 -7.02 3.71
C LEU A 32 2.62 -7.01 3.22
N ILE A 33 2.83 -7.15 1.92
CA ILE A 33 4.17 -7.10 1.31
C ILE A 33 4.79 -5.72 1.51
N ALA A 34 4.03 -4.65 1.26
CA ALA A 34 4.50 -3.27 1.40
C ALA A 34 4.91 -2.97 2.85
N LEU A 35 4.05 -3.27 3.83
CA LEU A 35 4.37 -3.10 5.26
C LEU A 35 5.62 -3.87 5.64
N THR A 36 5.70 -5.15 5.30
CA THR A 36 6.86 -5.99 5.65
C THR A 36 8.16 -5.44 5.06
N ALA A 37 8.13 -5.03 3.79
CA ALA A 37 9.28 -4.47 3.11
C ALA A 37 9.70 -3.11 3.70
N LEU A 38 8.73 -2.22 3.96
CA LEU A 38 8.99 -0.89 4.50
C LEU A 38 9.50 -0.95 5.93
N THR A 39 8.88 -1.75 6.80
CA THR A 39 9.35 -1.97 8.18
C THR A 39 10.79 -2.46 8.17
N ARG A 40 11.15 -3.39 7.29
CA ARG A 40 12.53 -3.88 7.17
C ARG A 40 13.49 -2.82 6.62
N LEU A 41 13.07 -2.06 5.62
CA LEU A 41 13.88 -0.99 5.03
C LEU A 41 14.17 0.11 6.05
N MET A 42 13.16 0.56 6.79
CA MET A 42 13.32 1.59 7.82
C MET A 42 14.35 1.16 8.88
N ARG A 43 14.31 -0.09 9.33
CA ARG A 43 15.30 -0.63 10.30
C ARG A 43 16.75 -0.59 9.82
N LEU A 44 17.00 -0.52 8.51
CA LEU A 44 18.35 -0.46 7.94
C LEU A 44 18.88 0.98 7.82
N HIS A 45 18.01 1.97 7.98
CA HIS A 45 18.34 3.38 7.81
C HIS A 45 18.39 4.11 9.16
N ASP A 46 19.26 5.11 9.27
CA ASP A 46 19.22 6.07 10.38
C ASP A 46 18.01 7.02 10.26
N VAL A 47 17.78 7.82 11.30
CA VAL A 47 16.62 8.73 11.38
C VAL A 47 16.54 9.71 10.22
N GLY A 48 17.68 10.23 9.75
CA GLY A 48 17.73 11.17 8.63
C GLY A 48 17.36 10.48 7.32
N ALA A 49 18.00 9.34 7.04
CA ALA A 49 17.70 8.54 5.86
C ALA A 49 16.24 8.02 5.83
N ARG A 50 15.64 7.71 7.00
CA ARG A 50 14.21 7.39 7.11
C ARG A 50 13.32 8.57 6.72
N ALA A 51 13.62 9.77 7.21
CA ALA A 51 12.83 10.96 6.90
C ALA A 51 12.87 11.30 5.40
N ASP A 52 14.04 11.19 4.77
CA ASP A 52 14.20 11.42 3.33
C ASP A 52 13.46 10.37 2.49
N LEU A 53 13.52 9.09 2.89
CA LEU A 53 12.74 8.01 2.26
C LEU A 53 11.24 8.31 2.33
N MET A 54 10.73 8.66 3.51
CA MET A 54 9.31 8.98 3.72
C MET A 54 8.85 10.19 2.89
N LYS A 55 9.72 11.19 2.73
CA LYS A 55 9.46 12.35 1.86
C LYS A 55 9.43 11.94 0.39
N ALA A 56 10.39 11.13 -0.06
CA ALA A 56 10.46 10.63 -1.42
C ALA A 56 9.24 9.77 -1.78
N MET A 57 8.78 8.91 -0.86
CA MET A 57 7.59 8.09 -1.04
C MET A 57 6.32 8.93 -1.17
N ARG A 58 6.08 9.89 -0.26
CA ARG A 58 4.94 10.81 -0.36
C ARG A 58 4.90 11.54 -1.70
N HIS A 59 6.04 12.04 -2.16
CA HIS A 59 6.12 12.70 -3.46
C HIS A 59 5.90 11.74 -4.64
N ALA A 60 6.28 10.47 -4.52
CA ALA A 60 5.97 9.47 -5.54
C ALA A 60 4.47 9.13 -5.58
N ILE A 61 3.80 9.08 -4.44
CA ILE A 61 2.36 8.82 -4.31
C ILE A 61 1.54 9.95 -4.94
N ASP A 62 1.83 11.21 -4.57
CA ASP A 62 1.18 12.41 -5.13
C ASP A 62 1.25 12.41 -6.67
N ARG A 63 2.45 12.25 -7.22
CA ARG A 63 2.64 12.15 -8.69
C ARG A 63 1.86 10.99 -9.30
N LYS A 64 1.81 9.83 -8.63
CA LYS A 64 1.07 8.67 -9.14
C LYS A 64 -0.44 8.89 -9.14
N CYS A 65 -0.98 9.53 -8.11
CA CYS A 65 -2.39 9.88 -8.06
C CYS A 65 -2.74 10.89 -9.16
N HIS A 66 -1.86 11.88 -9.38
CA HIS A 66 -1.98 12.84 -10.47
C HIS A 66 -1.96 12.17 -11.86
N ASP A 67 -0.97 11.30 -12.12
CA ASP A 67 -0.85 10.56 -13.39
C ASP A 67 -2.07 9.67 -13.66
N ALA A 68 -2.64 9.08 -12.62
CA ALA A 68 -3.84 8.25 -12.69
C ALA A 68 -5.13 9.07 -12.92
N ARG A 69 -5.06 10.41 -12.88
CA ARG A 69 -6.20 11.33 -13.04
C ARG A 69 -7.35 11.01 -12.10
N LEU A 70 -7.02 10.65 -10.86
CA LEU A 70 -8.00 10.45 -9.81
C LEU A 70 -8.77 11.75 -9.56
N CYS A 71 -10.05 11.65 -9.20
CA CYS A 71 -10.78 12.83 -8.77
C CYS A 71 -10.25 13.30 -7.40
N GLY A 72 -10.62 14.51 -6.96
CA GLY A 72 -10.08 15.10 -5.74
C GLY A 72 -10.33 14.24 -4.49
N THR A 73 -11.52 13.63 -4.38
CA THR A 73 -11.85 12.73 -3.26
C THR A 73 -11.05 11.43 -3.30
N ASP A 74 -10.88 10.84 -4.48
CA ASP A 74 -10.12 9.58 -4.64
C ASP A 74 -8.62 9.82 -4.38
N THR A 75 -8.09 10.96 -4.80
CA THR A 75 -6.71 11.39 -4.52
C THR A 75 -6.51 11.54 -3.02
N GLN A 76 -7.39 12.27 -2.34
CA GLN A 76 -7.31 12.45 -0.90
C GLN A 76 -7.39 11.11 -0.15
N SER A 77 -8.31 10.22 -0.55
CA SER A 77 -8.43 8.90 0.07
C SER A 77 -7.15 8.06 -0.13
N ALA A 78 -6.54 8.10 -1.31
CA ALA A 78 -5.31 7.38 -1.60
C ALA A 78 -4.11 7.94 -0.81
N GLU A 79 -4.01 9.26 -0.68
CA GLU A 79 -2.96 9.92 0.08
C GLU A 79 -3.08 9.60 1.58
N THR A 80 -4.27 9.70 2.17
CA THR A 80 -4.49 9.36 3.58
C THR A 80 -4.14 7.91 3.86
N TYR A 81 -4.60 6.97 3.03
CA TYR A 81 -4.24 5.55 3.19
C TYR A 81 -2.72 5.34 3.12
N ALA A 82 -2.04 6.03 2.22
CA ALA A 82 -0.60 5.90 2.10
C ALA A 82 0.15 6.49 3.32
N GLU A 83 -0.33 7.60 3.88
CA GLU A 83 0.22 8.17 5.11
C GLU A 83 0.06 7.21 6.31
N GLU A 84 -1.12 6.60 6.45
CA GLU A 84 -1.38 5.58 7.48
C GLU A 84 -0.45 4.38 7.34
N LEU A 85 -0.29 3.85 6.12
CA LEU A 85 0.58 2.71 5.83
C LEU A 85 2.05 3.01 6.19
N LEU A 86 2.51 4.20 5.84
CA LEU A 86 3.88 4.66 6.12
C LEU A 86 4.10 4.85 7.63
N ALA A 87 3.12 5.40 8.35
CA ALA A 87 3.17 5.57 9.79
C ALA A 87 3.21 4.21 10.51
N CYS A 88 2.36 3.26 10.11
CA CYS A 88 2.37 1.90 10.66
C CYS A 88 3.72 1.19 10.44
N ALA A 89 4.31 1.30 9.26
CA ALA A 89 5.63 0.70 8.99
C ALA A 89 6.71 1.31 9.91
N GLN A 90 6.64 2.62 10.17
CA GLN A 90 7.57 3.30 11.06
C GLN A 90 7.41 2.84 12.51
N GLU A 91 6.18 2.77 13.02
CA GLU A 91 5.87 2.27 14.36
C GLU A 91 6.37 0.83 14.55
N GLN A 92 6.04 -0.07 13.64
CA GLN A 92 6.52 -1.46 13.68
C GLN A 92 8.04 -1.55 13.64
N SER A 93 8.71 -0.65 12.90
CA SER A 93 10.18 -0.63 12.85
C SER A 93 10.79 -0.30 14.21
N ILE A 94 10.17 0.62 14.96
CA ILE A 94 10.59 1.05 16.29
C ILE A 94 10.34 -0.07 17.31
N ASP A 95 9.14 -0.66 17.30
CA ASP A 95 8.78 -1.76 18.22
C ASP A 95 9.73 -2.96 18.08
N LEU A 96 10.09 -3.32 16.85
CA LEU A 96 11.03 -4.41 16.57
C LEU A 96 12.48 -4.07 16.96
N GLU A 97 12.85 -2.80 16.96
CA GLU A 97 14.15 -2.34 17.47
C GLU A 97 14.21 -2.43 18.99
N GLU A 98 13.15 -1.99 19.69
CA GLU A 98 13.05 -2.08 21.15
C GLU A 98 13.01 -3.54 21.63
N ALA A 99 12.21 -4.40 20.99
CA ALA A 99 12.18 -5.83 21.31
C ALA A 99 13.55 -6.51 21.18
N ARG A 100 14.38 -6.08 20.22
CA ARG A 100 15.75 -6.60 20.04
C ARG A 100 16.71 -6.11 21.14
N LYS A 101 16.52 -4.92 21.70
CA LYS A 101 17.35 -4.41 22.80
C LYS A 101 17.06 -5.13 24.13
N HIS A 102 15.88 -5.72 24.26
CA HIS A 102 15.41 -6.42 25.47
C HIS A 102 15.50 -7.96 25.40
N ALA A 103 16.05 -8.52 24.31
CA ALA A 103 16.25 -9.95 24.09
C ALA A 103 17.73 -10.34 24.23
#